data_AF-A0A8J2U273-F1
#
_entry.id   AF-A0A8J2U273-F1
#
_cell.length_a   1.000
_cell.length_b   1.000
_cell.length_c   1.000
_cell.angle_alpha   90.00
_cell.angle_beta   90.00
_cell.angle_gamma   90.00
#
_symmetry.space_group_name_H-M   'P 1'
#
loop_
_entity.id
_entity.type
_entity.pdbx_description
1 polymer ?
#
loop_
_entity_poly.entity_id
_entity_poly.type
_entity_poly.pdbx_seq_one_letter_code
_entity_poly.pdbx_strand_id
1 'polypeptide(L)'
;MSEEPSAVDPNHQLFARSVMYQSLSDMCWQQNQLSPIKTAYQQWLVGHQSDIELGRQTITSMAAEQGRTMESVVDVFLHMVEQNWGQLDDAGRAQQCEELTRYLLQNLPATRAMTPNTPTPQIAE
;
A
#
# COMPACT_ATOMS: atom_id res chain seq x y z
N MET A 1 18.15 9.22 29.54
CA MET A 1 17.74 8.24 28.52
C MET A 1 16.73 8.95 27.64
N SER A 2 17.15 9.33 26.44
CA SER A 2 16.27 9.95 25.46
C SER A 2 15.75 8.81 24.61
N GLU A 3 14.51 8.39 24.83
CA GLU A 3 13.81 7.52 23.89
C GLU A 3 13.56 8.34 22.63
N GLU A 4 14.37 8.12 21.58
CA GLU A 4 14.04 8.61 20.25
C GLU A 4 12.69 8.02 19.84
N PRO A 5 11.76 8.81 19.29
CA PRO A 5 10.48 8.29 18.83
C PRO A 5 10.76 7.22 17.78
N SER A 6 10.49 5.95 18.10
CA SER A 6 10.71 4.81 17.21
C SER A 6 10.15 5.16 15.83
N ALA A 7 11.04 5.38 14.86
CA ALA A 7 10.66 5.59 13.48
C ALA A 7 9.74 4.42 13.10
N VAL A 8 8.48 4.69 12.80
CA VAL A 8 7.51 3.66 12.44
C VAL A 8 8.07 2.90 11.26
N ASP A 9 8.33 1.60 11.45
CA ASP A 9 8.94 0.72 10.46
C ASP A 9 8.26 0.90 9.08
N PRO A 10 9.04 1.09 8.00
CA PRO A 10 8.49 1.42 6.69
C PRO A 10 7.57 0.33 6.14
N ASN A 11 7.79 -0.94 6.50
CA ASN A 11 6.95 -2.05 6.08
C ASN A 11 5.62 -2.06 6.84
N HIS A 12 5.60 -1.63 8.10
CA HIS A 12 4.33 -1.42 8.84
C HIS A 12 3.45 -0.40 8.12
N GLN A 13 4.05 0.70 7.66
CA GLN A 13 3.34 1.73 6.93
C GLN A 13 2.81 1.21 5.59
N LEU A 14 3.60 0.39 4.87
CA LEU A 14 3.17 -0.23 3.62
C LEU A 14 2.00 -1.19 3.82
N PHE A 15 2.02 -2.01 4.87
CA PHE A 15 0.89 -2.86 5.21
C PHE A 15 -0.37 -2.06 5.55
N ALA A 16 -0.26 -1.04 6.41
CA ALA A 16 -1.40 -0.19 6.75
C ALA A 16 -1.97 0.48 5.48
N ARG A 17 -1.10 1.00 4.61
CA ARG A 17 -1.49 1.60 3.33
C ARG A 17 -2.17 0.60 2.41
N SER A 18 -1.73 -0.66 2.34
CA SER A 18 -2.37 -1.66 1.46
C SER A 18 -3.82 -1.92 1.87
N VAL A 19 -4.10 -2.04 3.16
CA VAL A 19 -5.46 -2.17 3.70
C VAL A 19 -6.31 -0.95 3.37
N MET A 20 -5.79 0.25 3.64
CA MET A 20 -6.52 1.50 3.39
C MET A 20 -6.78 1.71 1.88
N TYR A 21 -5.76 1.51 1.04
CA TYR A 21 -5.85 1.71 -0.40
C TYR A 21 -6.76 0.68 -1.09
N GLN A 22 -6.88 -0.54 -0.55
CA GLN A 22 -7.92 -1.48 -1.01
C GLN A 22 -9.31 -0.85 -0.88
N SER A 23 -9.67 -0.45 0.35
CA SER A 23 -11.00 0.13 0.64
C SER A 23 -11.27 1.38 -0.20
N LEU A 24 -10.26 2.26 -0.31
CA LEU A 24 -10.37 3.48 -1.12
C LEU A 24 -10.51 3.20 -2.61
N SER A 25 -9.77 2.23 -3.14
CA SER A 25 -9.87 1.84 -4.55
C SER A 25 -11.25 1.27 -4.89
N ASP A 26 -11.85 0.53 -3.97
CA ASP A 26 -13.22 0.02 -4.08
C ASP A 26 -14.24 1.16 -4.13
N MET A 27 -14.15 2.12 -3.21
CA MET A 27 -15.03 3.29 -3.17
C MET A 27 -14.90 4.15 -4.44
N CYS A 28 -13.68 4.46 -4.86
CA CYS A 28 -13.44 5.27 -6.05
C CYS A 28 -13.95 4.60 -7.34
N TRP A 29 -13.81 3.28 -7.43
CA TRP A 29 -14.36 2.52 -8.55
C TRP A 29 -15.89 2.56 -8.57
N GLN A 30 -16.55 2.48 -7.41
CA GLN A 30 -18.00 2.61 -7.33
C GLN A 30 -18.50 3.99 -7.75
N GLN A 31 -17.74 5.05 -7.48
CA GLN A 31 -18.06 6.40 -7.94
C GLN A 31 -17.82 6.60 -9.44
N ASN A 32 -16.74 6.02 -9.97
CA ASN A 32 -16.39 6.11 -11.38
C ASN A 32 -15.80 4.79 -11.89
N GLN A 33 -16.67 3.97 -12.49
CA GLN A 33 -16.32 2.66 -13.05
C GLN A 33 -15.40 2.71 -14.28
N LEU A 34 -15.01 3.90 -14.73
CA LEU A 34 -14.01 4.06 -15.79
C LEU A 34 -12.62 4.38 -15.23
N SER A 35 -12.49 4.60 -13.91
CA SER A 35 -11.24 4.94 -13.27
C SER A 35 -10.25 3.75 -13.32
N PRO A 36 -8.98 3.95 -13.71
CA PRO A 36 -7.99 2.87 -13.73
C PRO A 36 -7.54 2.44 -12.31
N ILE A 37 -8.14 2.99 -11.25
CA ILE A 37 -7.70 2.84 -9.86
C ILE A 37 -7.56 1.38 -9.40
N LYS A 38 -8.48 0.49 -9.80
CA LYS A 38 -8.40 -0.93 -9.45
C LYS A 38 -7.14 -1.59 -10.02
N THR A 39 -6.85 -1.33 -11.29
CA THR A 39 -5.65 -1.84 -11.97
C THR A 39 -4.39 -1.24 -11.36
N ALA A 40 -4.39 0.08 -11.11
CA ALA A 40 -3.26 0.78 -10.49
C ALA A 40 -2.96 0.22 -9.09
N TYR A 41 -4.00 0.01 -8.28
CA TYR A 41 -3.86 -0.57 -6.95
C TYR A 41 -3.34 -2.01 -7.01
N GLN A 42 -3.85 -2.85 -7.92
CA GLN A 42 -3.35 -4.21 -8.08
C GLN A 42 -1.87 -4.25 -8.47
N GLN A 43 -1.44 -3.39 -9.41
CA GLN A 43 -0.04 -3.28 -9.80
C GLN A 43 0.83 -2.82 -8.63
N TRP A 44 0.38 -1.82 -7.87
CA TRP A 44 1.07 -1.33 -6.69
C TRP A 44 1.19 -2.40 -5.61
N LEU A 45 0.11 -3.15 -5.36
CA LEU A 45 0.06 -4.25 -4.39
C LEU A 45 1.06 -5.35 -4.74
N VAL A 46 1.08 -5.78 -6.01
CA VAL A 46 2.04 -6.79 -6.49
C VAL A 46 3.48 -6.29 -6.35
N GLY A 47 3.71 -5.02 -6.68
CA GLY A 47 5.03 -4.41 -6.58
C GLY A 47 5.62 -4.41 -5.17
N HIS A 48 4.79 -4.26 -4.14
CA HIS A 48 5.21 -4.18 -2.74
C HIS A 48 4.89 -5.44 -1.94
N GLN A 49 4.50 -6.54 -2.60
CA GLN A 49 3.94 -7.71 -1.92
C GLN A 49 4.86 -8.24 -0.81
N SER A 50 6.16 -8.34 -1.06
CA SER A 50 7.13 -8.85 -0.07
C SER A 50 7.24 -7.94 1.16
N ASP A 51 7.27 -6.62 0.96
CA ASP A 51 7.40 -5.65 2.04
C ASP A 51 6.09 -5.55 2.85
N ILE A 52 4.95 -5.60 2.17
CA ILE A 52 3.62 -5.65 2.80
C ILE A 52 3.48 -6.90 3.66
N GLU A 53 3.94 -8.06 3.18
CA GLU A 53 3.88 -9.31 3.93
C GLU A 53 4.79 -9.26 5.17
N LEU A 54 5.99 -8.70 5.05
CA LEU A 54 6.87 -8.48 6.20
C LEU A 54 6.22 -7.53 7.22
N GLY A 55 5.63 -6.43 6.77
CA GLY A 55 4.90 -5.50 7.64
C GLY A 55 3.71 -6.17 8.34
N ARG A 56 2.96 -7.02 7.63
CA ARG A 56 1.86 -7.81 8.18
C ARG A 56 2.32 -8.72 9.30
N GLN A 57 3.43 -9.43 9.10
CA GLN A 57 3.98 -10.36 10.10
C GLN A 57 4.37 -9.63 11.38
N THR A 58 5.08 -8.50 11.26
CA THR A 58 5.48 -7.72 12.44
C THR A 58 4.28 -7.13 13.17
N ILE A 59 3.32 -6.55 12.45
CA ILE A 59 2.08 -6.03 13.05
C ILE A 59 1.28 -7.15 13.72
N THR A 60 1.26 -8.36 13.14
CA THR A 60 0.59 -9.51 13.74
C THR A 60 1.23 -9.87 15.09
N SER A 61 2.56 -9.90 15.15
CA SER A 61 3.29 -10.15 16.41
C SER A 61 3.00 -9.08 17.45
N MET A 62 3.07 -7.80 17.06
CA MET A 62 2.76 -6.67 17.96
C MET A 62 1.31 -6.69 18.45
N ALA A 63 0.36 -7.04 17.59
CA ALA A 63 -1.05 -7.17 17.97
C ALA A 63 -1.22 -8.29 18.99
N ALA A 64 -0.59 -9.45 18.78
CA ALA A 64 -0.64 -10.57 19.70
C ALA A 64 -0.05 -10.22 21.08
N GLU A 65 1.07 -9.50 21.13
CA GLU A 65 1.69 -9.00 22.38
C GLU A 65 0.75 -8.06 23.14
N GLN A 66 -0.09 -7.31 22.42
CA GLN A 66 -1.09 -6.39 23.00
C GLN A 66 -2.44 -7.08 23.27
N GLY A 67 -2.56 -8.39 23.07
CA GLY A 67 -3.82 -9.12 23.24
C GLY A 67 -4.90 -8.75 22.20
N ARG A 68 -4.49 -8.23 21.04
CA ARG A 68 -5.36 -7.82 19.94
C ARG A 68 -5.32 -8.81 18.78
N THR A 69 -6.44 -8.98 18.12
CA THR A 69 -6.53 -9.75 16.87
C THR A 69 -6.13 -8.89 15.68
N MET A 70 -5.60 -9.52 14.62
CA MET A 70 -5.29 -8.82 13.37
C MET A 70 -6.52 -8.14 12.74
N GLU A 71 -7.69 -8.77 12.87
CA GLU A 71 -8.99 -8.19 12.45
C GLU A 71 -9.23 -6.82 13.11
N SER A 72 -9.14 -6.75 14.44
CA SER A 72 -9.24 -5.47 15.16
C SER A 72 -8.22 -4.40 14.75
N VAL A 73 -7.07 -4.79 14.18
CA VAL A 73 -6.06 -3.83 13.68
C VAL A 73 -6.46 -3.33 12.30
N VAL A 74 -6.92 -4.24 11.42
CA VAL A 74 -7.48 -3.90 10.12
C VAL A 74 -8.68 -2.97 10.27
N ASP A 75 -9.56 -3.22 11.22
CA ASP A 75 -10.72 -2.37 11.51
C ASP A 75 -10.32 -0.94 11.86
N VAL A 76 -9.23 -0.75 12.62
CA VAL A 76 -8.71 0.59 12.92
C VAL A 76 -8.29 1.32 11.64
N PHE A 77 -7.63 0.65 10.71
CA PHE A 77 -7.25 1.26 9.44
C PHE A 77 -8.46 1.60 8.57
N LEU A 78 -9.48 0.74 8.55
CA LEU A 78 -10.73 1.01 7.84
C LEU A 78 -11.48 2.19 8.47
N HIS A 79 -11.56 2.27 9.80
CA HIS A 79 -12.15 3.42 10.48
C HIS A 79 -11.42 4.72 10.16
N MET A 80 -10.09 4.70 10.03
CA MET A 80 -9.33 5.88 9.60
C MET A 80 -9.72 6.32 8.18
N VAL A 81 -9.96 5.38 7.26
CA VAL A 81 -10.46 5.69 5.92
C VAL A 81 -11.83 6.32 5.98
N GLU A 82 -12.77 5.73 6.73
CA GLU A 82 -14.14 6.24 6.87
C GLU A 82 -14.18 7.65 7.48
N GLN A 83 -13.38 7.91 8.52
CA GLN A 83 -13.32 9.22 9.16
C GLN A 83 -12.75 10.30 8.23
N ASN A 84 -11.71 9.97 7.47
CA ASN A 84 -11.04 10.97 6.64
C ASN A 84 -11.76 11.20 5.30
N TRP A 85 -12.19 10.14 4.62
CA TRP A 85 -12.74 10.23 3.28
C TRP A 85 -14.26 10.14 3.23
N GLY A 86 -14.88 9.48 4.21
CA GLY A 86 -16.35 9.37 4.31
C GLY A 86 -17.03 10.72 4.56
N GLN A 87 -16.32 11.67 5.17
CA GLN A 87 -16.82 13.02 5.43
C GLN A 87 -16.72 13.98 4.24
N LEU A 88 -16.02 13.59 3.17
CA LEU A 88 -15.85 14.43 1.98
C LEU A 88 -17.12 14.47 1.14
N ASP A 89 -17.38 15.60 0.50
CA ASP A 89 -18.43 15.72 -0.51
C ASP A 89 -17.99 15.07 -1.83
N ASP A 90 -18.86 15.09 -2.85
CA ASP A 90 -18.58 14.43 -4.13
C ASP A 90 -17.33 14.99 -4.84
N ALA A 91 -17.11 16.31 -4.76
CA ALA A 91 -15.96 16.95 -5.37
C ALA A 91 -14.66 16.56 -4.64
N GLY A 92 -14.67 16.60 -3.31
CA GLY A 92 -13.54 16.18 -2.49
C GLY A 92 -13.19 14.70 -2.68
N ARG A 93 -14.20 13.83 -2.76
CA ARG A 93 -14.01 12.39 -3.04
C ARG A 93 -13.42 12.18 -4.43
N ALA A 94 -13.94 12.85 -5.46
CA ALA A 94 -13.42 12.75 -6.82
C ALA A 94 -11.93 13.17 -6.89
N GLN A 95 -11.57 14.29 -6.25
CA GLN A 95 -10.18 14.75 -6.19
C GLN A 95 -9.28 13.72 -5.49
N GLN A 96 -9.69 13.21 -4.34
CA GLN A 96 -8.92 12.21 -3.60
C GLN A 96 -8.74 10.91 -4.40
N CYS A 97 -9.77 10.48 -5.15
CA CYS A 97 -9.68 9.34 -6.05
C CYS A 97 -8.66 9.55 -7.19
N GLU A 98 -8.61 10.75 -7.78
CA GLU A 98 -7.60 11.08 -8.78
C GLU A 98 -6.18 11.13 -8.19
N GLU A 99 -6.02 11.72 -7.01
CA GLU A 99 -4.75 11.80 -6.30
C GLU A 99 -4.22 10.42 -5.93
N LEU A 100 -5.07 9.54 -5.39
CA LEU A 100 -4.71 8.16 -5.07
C LEU A 100 -4.35 7.39 -6.33
N THR A 101 -5.13 7.49 -7.40
CA THR A 101 -4.83 6.84 -8.68
C THR A 101 -3.45 7.26 -9.20
N ARG A 102 -3.16 8.57 -9.17
CA ARG A 102 -1.88 9.13 -9.58
C ARG A 102 -0.74 8.62 -8.71
N TYR A 103 -0.93 8.62 -7.39
CA TYR A 103 0.05 8.11 -6.44
C TYR A 103 0.40 6.65 -6.71
N LEU A 104 -0.61 5.79 -6.88
CA LEU A 104 -0.43 4.36 -7.12
C LEU A 104 0.37 4.10 -8.40
N LEU A 105 0.08 4.83 -9.48
CA LEU A 105 0.81 4.72 -10.75
C LEU A 105 2.25 5.23 -10.67
N GLN A 106 2.50 6.31 -9.92
CA GLN A 106 3.84 6.90 -9.78
C GLN A 106 4.75 6.12 -8.83
N ASN A 107 4.15 5.43 -7.85
CA ASN A 107 4.88 4.68 -6.83
C ASN A 107 4.85 3.19 -7.13
N LEU A 108 4.70 2.77 -8.38
CA LEU A 108 5.03 1.40 -8.74
C LEU A 108 6.54 1.23 -8.52
N PRO A 109 6.99 0.18 -7.81
CA PRO A 109 8.41 -0.09 -7.73
C PRO A 109 8.88 -0.28 -9.16
N ALA A 110 9.98 0.37 -9.53
CA ALA A 110 10.64 0.09 -10.78
C ALA A 110 10.74 -1.43 -10.84
N THR A 111 10.08 -2.04 -11.83
CA THR A 111 10.15 -3.48 -12.06
C THR A 111 11.60 -3.82 -11.85
N ARG A 112 11.93 -4.66 -10.85
CA ARG A 112 13.30 -5.18 -10.73
C ARG A 112 13.59 -5.68 -12.12
N ALA A 113 14.37 -4.91 -12.87
CA ALA A 113 14.70 -5.27 -14.22
C ALA A 113 15.38 -6.62 -14.02
N MET A 114 14.71 -7.68 -14.46
CA MET A 114 15.40 -8.89 -14.80
C MET A 114 16.43 -8.41 -15.81
N THR A 115 17.64 -8.13 -15.34
CA THR A 115 18.77 -7.89 -16.19
C THR A 115 18.83 -9.14 -17.06
N PRO A 116 18.65 -9.05 -18.39
CA PRO A 116 18.98 -10.18 -19.22
C PRO A 116 20.46 -10.44 -18.98
N ASN A 117 20.76 -11.59 -18.37
CA ASN A 117 22.11 -12.13 -18.35
C ASN A 117 22.58 -12.14 -19.80
N THR A 118 23.39 -11.15 -20.15
CA THR A 118 24.09 -11.12 -21.43
C THR A 118 25.32 -11.98 -21.18
N PRO A 119 25.44 -13.19 -21.77
CA PRO A 119 26.69 -13.92 -21.68
C PRO A 119 27.75 -13.09 -22.40
N THR A 120 28.75 -12.63 -21.65
CA THR A 120 29.97 -12.03 -22.20
C THR A 120 30.56 -13.02 -23.21
N PRO A 121 30.74 -12.67 -24.50
CA PRO A 121 31.54 -13.49 -25.38
C PRO A 121 32.99 -13.40 -24.90
N GLN A 122 33.51 -14.51 -24.36
CA GLN A 122 34.95 -14.70 -24.21
C GLN A 122 35.53 -14.78 -25.63
N ILE A 123 36.11 -13.67 -26.10
CA ILE A 123 37.01 -13.67 -27.25
C ILE A 123 38.31 -14.28 -26.73
N ALA A 124 38.61 -15.48 -27.21
CA ALA A 124 39.92 -16.08 -27.06
C ALA A 124 40.85 -15.49 -28.12
N GLU A 125 41.93 -14.86 -27.68
CA GLU A 125 43.17 -14.69 -28.44
C GLU A 125 44.32 -15.35 -27.66
#